data_AF-A6GD59-F1
#
_entry.id   AF-A6GD59-F1
#
_cell.length_a   1.000
_cell.length_b   1.000
_cell.length_c   1.000
_cell.angle_alpha   90.00
_cell.angle_beta   90.00
_cell.angle_gamma   90.00
#
_symmetry.space_group_name_H-M   'P 1'
#
loop_
_entity.id
_entity.type
_entity.pdbx_description
1 polymer ?
#
loop_
_entity_poly.entity_id
_entity_poly.type
_entity_poly.pdbx_seq_one_letter_code
_entity_poly.pdbx_strand_id
1 'polypeptide(L)'
;MRWLSCAFVPALILSLAACDSGPEPDAKQDDAAAKAKAEEDAKKAEEEEALRKGLEKKQAAEAAEKAKYDAIADVVVKAPEKLPKDLDTACTELIYIYSDWVKAIYFDDDKYQITFFDSKKENLGKVKGSCAKLDSVEAAACMTEVIKAVTAEGAYTEAQFKLLQAKPDYLFDACVDKYAPGK
;
A
#
# COMPACT_ATOMS: atom_id res chain seq x y z
N MET A 1 -18.40 -19.10 -35.60
CA MET A 1 -17.99 -20.26 -36.42
C MET A 1 -18.21 -21.52 -35.60
N ARG A 2 -19.12 -22.38 -36.06
CA ARG A 2 -19.39 -23.73 -35.54
C ARG A 2 -18.19 -24.63 -35.84
N TRP A 3 -17.66 -25.35 -34.86
CA TRP A 3 -17.03 -26.65 -35.11
C TRP A 3 -17.65 -27.68 -34.18
N LEU A 4 -18.39 -28.60 -34.80
CA LEU A 4 -18.96 -29.82 -34.24
C LEU A 4 -17.95 -30.96 -34.40
N SER A 5 -18.00 -31.88 -33.44
CA SER A 5 -17.81 -33.34 -33.58
C SER A 5 -16.42 -33.89 -33.90
N CYS A 6 -15.97 -34.83 -33.06
CA CYS A 6 -16.16 -36.25 -33.34
C CYS A 6 -15.82 -37.10 -32.10
N ALA A 7 -16.78 -37.93 -31.69
CA ALA A 7 -16.55 -39.08 -30.82
C ALA A 7 -16.02 -40.25 -31.66
N PHE A 8 -15.05 -41.02 -31.14
CA PHE A 8 -14.85 -42.42 -31.51
C PHE A 8 -14.09 -43.17 -30.39
N VAL A 9 -14.73 -44.21 -29.88
CA VAL A 9 -14.30 -45.31 -28.98
C VAL A 9 -14.67 -46.60 -29.78
N PRO A 10 -14.13 -47.85 -29.61
CA PRO A 10 -13.25 -48.48 -28.59
C PRO A 10 -12.13 -49.40 -29.18
N ALA A 11 -11.33 -50.08 -28.34
CA ALA A 11 -11.17 -51.56 -28.33
C ALA A 11 -9.87 -52.05 -27.63
N LEU A 12 -10.05 -52.68 -26.46
CA LEU A 12 -9.45 -53.94 -25.98
C LEU A 12 -8.18 -54.48 -26.65
N ILE A 13 -7.08 -54.60 -25.89
CA ILE A 13 -6.24 -55.82 -25.86
C ILE A 13 -5.82 -56.10 -24.40
N LEU A 14 -6.45 -57.13 -23.83
CA LEU A 14 -5.96 -57.89 -22.68
C LEU A 14 -4.77 -58.73 -23.15
N SER A 15 -3.57 -58.43 -22.63
CA SER A 15 -2.44 -59.36 -22.67
C SER A 15 -2.02 -59.69 -21.25
N LEU A 16 -2.61 -60.76 -20.73
CA LEU A 16 -2.04 -61.57 -19.65
C LEU A 16 -0.75 -62.20 -20.20
N ALA A 17 0.41 -61.64 -19.83
CA ALA A 17 1.67 -62.37 -19.85
C ALA A 17 1.92 -62.88 -18.42
N ALA A 18 2.19 -64.17 -18.35
CA ALA A 18 2.38 -64.96 -17.14
C ALA A 18 3.62 -64.55 -16.34
N CYS A 19 3.55 -64.81 -15.03
CA CYS A 19 4.62 -65.02 -14.07
C CYS A 19 6.05 -65.02 -14.63
N ASP A 20 6.84 -64.03 -14.21
CA ASP A 20 8.20 -64.29 -13.77
C ASP A 20 8.43 -63.54 -12.46
N SER A 21 8.82 -64.31 -11.45
CA SER A 21 9.16 -63.96 -10.06
C SER A 21 9.40 -62.47 -9.78
N GLY A 22 8.36 -61.76 -9.34
CA GLY A 22 8.54 -60.46 -8.70
C GLY A 22 9.15 -60.66 -7.31
N PRO A 23 10.24 -59.97 -6.95
CA PRO A 23 10.71 -59.98 -5.57
C PRO A 23 9.55 -59.47 -4.69
N GLU A 24 9.37 -60.07 -3.51
CA GLU A 24 8.44 -59.58 -2.50
C GLU A 24 8.55 -58.05 -2.43
N PRO A 25 7.43 -57.30 -2.44
CA PRO A 25 7.53 -55.86 -2.25
C PRO A 25 8.19 -55.66 -0.89
N ASP A 26 9.44 -55.20 -0.93
CA ASP A 26 10.20 -54.83 0.25
C ASP A 26 9.34 -53.82 1.01
N ALA A 27 8.64 -54.28 2.05
CA ALA A 27 7.86 -53.43 2.95
C ALA A 27 8.72 -52.30 3.53
N LYS A 28 10.05 -52.43 3.45
CA LYS A 28 11.05 -51.42 3.80
C LYS A 28 11.18 -50.27 2.80
N GLN A 29 10.83 -50.46 1.53
CA GLN A 29 10.96 -49.45 0.47
C GLN A 29 9.75 -48.50 0.45
N ASP A 30 8.53 -49.01 0.70
CA ASP A 30 7.33 -48.19 0.92
C ASP A 30 7.41 -47.37 2.22
N ASP A 31 7.96 -47.94 3.30
CA ASP A 31 8.16 -47.22 4.57
C ASP A 31 9.16 -46.06 4.43
N ALA A 32 10.22 -46.23 3.62
CA ALA A 32 11.22 -45.19 3.36
C ALA A 32 10.66 -44.06 2.48
N ALA A 33 9.88 -44.38 1.46
CA ALA A 33 9.22 -43.38 0.61
C ALA A 33 8.13 -42.60 1.36
N ALA A 34 7.35 -43.28 2.21
CA ALA A 34 6.35 -42.64 3.07
C ALA A 34 6.99 -41.73 4.12
N LYS A 35 8.11 -42.13 4.73
CA LYS A 35 8.87 -41.29 5.66
C LYS A 35 9.49 -40.06 4.97
N ALA A 36 10.08 -40.23 3.79
CA ALA A 36 10.65 -39.12 3.04
C ALA A 36 9.58 -38.08 2.65
N LYS A 37 8.39 -38.53 2.25
CA LYS A 37 7.27 -37.65 1.93
C LYS A 37 6.69 -36.95 3.17
N ALA A 38 6.59 -37.66 4.29
CA ALA A 38 6.17 -37.05 5.56
C ALA A 38 7.17 -36.00 6.08
N GLU A 39 8.48 -36.22 5.89
CA GLU A 39 9.52 -35.24 6.22
C GLU A 39 9.51 -34.03 5.27
N GLU A 40 9.23 -34.22 3.98
CA GLU A 40 9.06 -33.13 3.01
C GLU A 40 7.80 -32.30 3.32
N ASP A 41 6.67 -32.96 3.62
CA ASP A 41 5.41 -32.31 3.98
C ASP A 41 5.53 -31.56 5.32
N ALA A 42 6.27 -32.12 6.29
CA ALA A 42 6.57 -31.45 7.56
C ALA A 42 7.44 -30.20 7.35
N LYS A 43 8.48 -30.26 6.50
CA LYS A 43 9.30 -29.09 6.18
C LYS A 43 8.51 -27.99 5.47
N LYS A 44 7.65 -28.35 4.51
CA LYS A 44 6.76 -27.38 3.85
C LYS A 44 5.78 -26.73 4.82
N ALA A 45 5.21 -27.51 5.75
CA ALA A 45 4.32 -26.99 6.78
C ALA A 45 5.05 -26.00 7.72
N GLU A 46 6.29 -26.31 8.12
CA GLU A 46 7.11 -25.40 8.93
C GLU A 46 7.48 -24.10 8.18
N GLU A 47 7.80 -24.19 6.89
CA GLU A 47 8.09 -23.03 6.03
C GLU A 47 6.84 -22.14 5.84
N GLU A 48 5.68 -22.74 5.60
CA GLU A 48 4.41 -22.01 5.49
C GLU A 48 4.01 -21.34 6.81
N GLU A 49 4.20 -22.03 7.95
CA GLU A 49 3.92 -21.46 9.27
C GLU A 49 4.87 -20.31 9.59
N ALA A 50 6.16 -20.43 9.26
CA ALA A 50 7.14 -19.35 9.41
C ALA A 50 6.79 -18.14 8.53
N LEU A 51 6.36 -18.38 7.28
CA LEU A 51 5.91 -17.32 6.37
C LEU A 51 4.67 -16.60 6.93
N ARG A 52 3.66 -17.35 7.40
CA ARG A 52 2.45 -16.79 8.02
C ARG A 52 2.78 -15.93 9.23
N LYS A 53 3.59 -16.44 10.17
CA LYS A 53 4.03 -15.68 11.35
C LYS A 53 4.83 -14.42 10.96
N GLY A 54 5.61 -14.49 9.88
CA GLY A 54 6.32 -13.35 9.32
C GLY A 54 5.38 -12.27 8.76
N LEU A 55 4.34 -12.69 8.03
CA LEU A 55 3.32 -11.80 7.47
C LEU A 55 2.46 -11.16 8.57
N GLU A 56 2.01 -11.93 9.56
CA GLU A 56 1.23 -11.44 10.69
C GLU A 56 2.01 -10.38 11.48
N LYS A 57 3.30 -10.60 11.75
CA LYS A 57 4.15 -9.61 12.42
C LYS A 57 4.32 -8.33 11.61
N LYS A 58 4.48 -8.44 10.28
CA LYS A 58 4.56 -7.27 9.39
C LYS A 58 3.26 -6.49 9.37
N GLN A 59 2.12 -7.17 9.21
CA GLN A 59 0.80 -6.54 9.22
C GLN A 59 0.51 -5.86 10.56
N ALA A 60 0.86 -6.49 11.69
CA ALA A 60 0.69 -5.88 13.00
C ALA A 60 1.57 -4.63 13.17
N ALA A 61 2.81 -4.64 12.67
CA ALA A 61 3.69 -3.48 12.71
C ALA A 61 3.18 -2.34 11.81
N GLU A 62 2.76 -2.65 10.58
CA GLU A 62 2.18 -1.69 9.65
C GLU A 62 0.88 -1.06 10.20
N ALA A 63 0.01 -1.87 10.82
CA ALA A 63 -1.22 -1.39 11.45
C ALA A 63 -0.93 -0.47 12.64
N ALA A 64 0.05 -0.83 13.48
CA ALA A 64 0.46 0.00 14.61
C ALA A 64 1.09 1.32 14.16
N GLU A 65 1.84 1.31 13.06
CA GLU A 65 2.40 2.52 12.47
C GLU A 65 1.30 3.39 11.85
N LYS A 66 0.41 2.79 11.05
CA LYS A 66 -0.75 3.46 10.44
C LYS A 66 -1.64 4.12 11.50
N ALA A 67 -1.89 3.44 12.62
CA ALA A 67 -2.70 3.99 13.71
C ALA A 67 -2.13 5.31 14.28
N LYS A 68 -0.81 5.51 14.25
CA LYS A 68 -0.20 6.78 14.69
C LYS A 68 -0.51 7.92 13.71
N TYR A 69 -0.51 7.62 12.41
CA TYR A 69 -0.89 8.58 11.38
C TYR A 69 -2.40 8.86 11.41
N ASP A 70 -3.23 7.82 11.56
CA ASP A 70 -4.69 7.95 11.68
C ASP A 70 -5.07 8.85 12.87
N ALA A 71 -4.41 8.69 14.01
CA ALA A 71 -4.65 9.55 15.17
C ALA A 71 -4.37 11.04 14.90
N ILE A 72 -3.41 11.36 14.03
CA ILE A 72 -3.17 12.75 13.58
C ILE A 72 -4.24 13.14 12.56
N ALA A 73 -4.51 12.28 11.58
CA ALA A 73 -5.47 12.51 10.51
C ALA A 73 -6.87 12.81 11.05
N ASP A 74 -7.34 12.11 12.08
CA ASP A 74 -8.64 12.33 12.73
C ASP A 74 -8.81 13.76 13.25
N VAL A 75 -7.73 14.45 13.58
CA VAL A 75 -7.74 15.82 14.11
C VAL A 75 -7.68 16.86 12.98
N VAL A 76 -6.93 16.59 11.91
CA VAL A 76 -6.57 17.61 10.90
C VAL A 76 -7.25 17.42 9.54
N VAL A 77 -7.69 16.21 9.20
CA VAL A 77 -8.32 15.89 7.91
C VAL A 77 -9.79 16.26 7.96
N LYS A 78 -10.06 17.53 7.68
CA LYS A 78 -11.40 18.12 7.63
C LYS A 78 -11.47 19.19 6.54
N ALA A 79 -12.62 19.30 5.91
CA ALA A 79 -12.94 20.45 5.08
C ALA A 79 -13.18 21.70 5.97
N PRO A 80 -12.85 22.91 5.49
CA PRO A 80 -13.20 24.14 6.17
C PRO A 80 -14.72 24.35 6.19
N GLU A 81 -15.22 25.17 7.13
CA GLU A 81 -16.66 25.49 7.21
C GLU A 81 -17.19 26.18 5.95
N LYS A 82 -16.33 26.93 5.26
CA LYS A 82 -16.64 27.59 3.99
C LYS A 82 -15.68 27.07 2.94
N LEU A 83 -16.24 26.39 1.94
CA LEU A 83 -15.47 25.90 0.80
C LEU A 83 -15.09 27.07 -0.13
N PRO A 84 -13.92 26.97 -0.79
CA PRO A 84 -13.58 27.82 -1.92
C PRO A 84 -14.66 27.74 -3.01
N LYS A 85 -14.77 28.81 -3.81
CA LYS A 85 -15.84 28.91 -4.84
C LYS A 85 -15.71 27.87 -5.95
N ASP A 86 -14.47 27.53 -6.29
CA ASP A 86 -14.13 26.61 -7.37
C ASP A 86 -12.76 25.96 -7.09
N LEU A 87 -12.44 24.95 -7.90
CA LEU A 87 -11.21 24.17 -7.75
C LEU A 87 -9.95 25.02 -7.99
N ASP A 88 -9.99 25.98 -8.92
CA ASP A 88 -8.82 26.85 -9.18
C ASP A 88 -8.51 27.72 -7.96
N THR A 89 -9.55 28.26 -7.31
CA THR A 89 -9.43 29.00 -6.05
C THR A 89 -8.86 28.10 -4.95
N ALA A 90 -9.41 26.89 -4.77
CA ALA A 90 -8.94 25.94 -3.75
C ALA A 90 -7.47 25.57 -3.95
N CYS A 91 -7.06 25.24 -5.18
CA CYS A 91 -5.68 24.90 -5.51
C CYS A 91 -4.74 26.10 -5.41
N THR A 92 -5.23 27.32 -5.66
CA THR A 92 -4.45 28.55 -5.49
C THR A 92 -4.20 28.84 -4.01
N GLU A 93 -5.21 28.67 -3.15
CA GLU A 93 -5.05 28.77 -1.70
C GLU A 93 -4.06 27.72 -1.17
N LEU A 94 -4.14 26.48 -1.66
CA LEU A 94 -3.20 25.41 -1.30
C LEU A 94 -1.75 25.79 -1.60
N ILE A 95 -1.45 26.23 -2.83
CA ILE A 95 -0.06 26.57 -3.20
C ILE A 95 0.47 27.84 -2.51
N TYR A 96 -0.42 28.71 -2.03
CA TYR A 96 -0.03 29.90 -1.28
C TYR A 96 0.68 29.52 0.02
N ILE A 97 0.21 28.47 0.69
CA ILE A 97 0.75 27.99 1.98
C ILE A 97 1.61 26.74 1.86
N TYR A 98 1.70 26.11 0.68
CA TYR A 98 2.48 24.87 0.49
C TYR A 98 3.97 25.01 0.84
N SER A 99 4.54 26.21 0.76
CA SER A 99 5.92 26.42 1.21
C SER A 99 6.09 26.19 2.73
N ASP A 100 5.04 26.41 3.52
CA ASP A 100 5.08 26.23 4.97
C ASP A 100 4.98 24.75 5.33
N TRP A 101 4.21 23.98 4.55
CA TRP A 101 4.25 22.52 4.58
C TRP A 101 5.67 21.98 4.36
N VAL A 102 6.34 22.47 3.30
CA VAL A 102 7.70 22.01 2.99
C VAL A 102 8.67 22.30 4.14
N LYS A 103 8.61 23.49 4.73
CA LYS A 103 9.48 23.85 5.88
C LYS A 103 9.18 23.03 7.12
N ALA A 104 7.91 22.76 7.41
CA ALA A 104 7.51 22.04 8.61
C ALA A 104 7.81 20.54 8.51
N ILE A 105 7.57 19.94 7.34
CA ILE A 105 7.67 18.49 7.15
C ILE A 105 9.07 18.07 6.76
N TYR A 106 9.78 18.83 5.93
CA TYR A 106 11.14 18.50 5.49
C TYR A 106 12.20 19.27 6.28
N PHE A 107 11.91 19.57 7.56
CA PHE A 107 12.70 20.49 8.39
C PHE A 107 14.15 20.05 8.60
N ASP A 108 14.46 18.74 8.52
CA ASP A 108 15.82 18.19 8.62
C ASP A 108 16.37 17.65 7.28
N ASP A 109 15.65 17.85 6.16
CA ASP A 109 16.10 17.52 4.80
C ASP A 109 16.50 18.79 4.04
N ASP A 110 17.70 19.29 4.34
CA ASP A 110 18.27 20.49 3.70
C ASP A 110 18.31 20.37 2.17
N LYS A 111 18.58 19.16 1.64
CA LYS A 111 18.65 18.93 0.20
C LYS A 111 17.28 19.10 -0.45
N TYR A 112 16.22 18.54 0.15
CA TYR A 112 14.87 18.72 -0.33
C TYR A 112 14.44 20.18 -0.26
N GLN A 113 14.71 20.85 0.87
CA GLN A 113 14.37 22.27 1.03
C GLN A 113 15.07 23.14 -0.02
N ILE A 114 16.39 23.01 -0.20
CA ILE A 114 17.15 23.76 -1.21
C ILE A 114 16.58 23.50 -2.60
N THR A 115 16.41 22.22 -2.98
CA THR A 115 15.87 21.84 -4.29
C THR A 115 14.47 22.41 -4.51
N PHE A 116 13.62 22.39 -3.48
CA PHE A 116 12.28 22.92 -3.54
C PHE A 116 12.30 24.44 -3.75
N PHE A 117 13.08 25.16 -2.95
CA PHE A 117 13.10 26.63 -2.95
C PHE A 117 13.84 27.25 -4.14
N ASP A 118 14.91 26.61 -4.64
CA ASP A 118 15.62 27.04 -5.85
C ASP A 118 14.72 26.98 -7.09
N SER A 119 13.84 25.98 -7.15
CA SER A 119 12.87 25.78 -8.23
C SER A 119 11.43 26.04 -7.78
N LYS A 120 11.22 26.92 -6.79
CA LYS A 120 9.93 27.11 -6.10
C LYS A 120 8.74 27.29 -7.05
N LYS A 121 8.88 28.15 -8.07
CA LYS A 121 7.80 28.43 -9.02
C LYS A 121 7.38 27.19 -9.81
N GLU A 122 8.35 26.40 -10.27
CA GLU A 122 8.07 25.16 -11.00
C GLU A 122 7.43 24.12 -10.08
N ASN A 123 7.97 23.94 -8.87
CA ASN A 123 7.46 22.98 -7.90
C ASN A 123 6.04 23.33 -7.44
N LEU A 124 5.75 24.60 -7.15
CA LEU A 124 4.38 25.04 -6.87
C LEU A 124 3.46 24.87 -8.09
N GLY A 125 3.97 25.04 -9.31
CA GLY A 125 3.23 24.73 -10.54
C GLY A 125 2.84 23.26 -10.64
N LYS A 126 3.74 22.34 -10.28
CA LYS A 126 3.47 20.89 -10.19
C LYS A 126 2.41 20.59 -9.13
N VAL A 127 2.53 21.18 -7.94
CA VAL A 127 1.53 21.03 -6.86
C VAL A 127 0.16 21.53 -7.31
N LYS A 128 0.07 22.72 -7.92
CA LYS A 128 -1.20 23.24 -8.46
C LYS A 128 -1.77 22.29 -9.52
N GLY A 129 -0.94 21.78 -10.41
CA GLY A 129 -1.34 20.83 -11.44
C GLY A 129 -1.85 19.50 -10.89
N SER A 130 -1.22 18.95 -9.85
CA SER A 130 -1.69 17.75 -9.16
C SER A 130 -3.02 18.00 -8.44
N CYS A 131 -3.14 19.13 -7.73
CA CYS A 131 -4.39 19.53 -7.09
C CYS A 131 -5.54 19.65 -8.10
N ALA A 132 -5.30 20.28 -9.26
CA ALA A 132 -6.33 20.43 -10.29
C ALA A 132 -6.80 19.09 -10.87
N LYS A 133 -5.98 18.03 -10.82
CA LYS A 133 -6.37 16.69 -11.28
C LYS A 133 -7.27 15.94 -10.30
N LEU A 134 -7.28 16.34 -9.03
CA LEU A 134 -8.16 15.74 -8.01
C LEU A 134 -9.64 15.96 -8.36
N ASP A 135 -9.97 17.07 -9.02
CA ASP A 135 -11.33 17.37 -9.46
C ASP A 135 -12.33 17.36 -8.26
N SER A 136 -11.86 17.84 -7.10
CA SER A 136 -12.62 17.94 -5.85
C SER A 136 -12.18 19.18 -5.06
N VAL A 137 -13.13 20.10 -4.86
CA VAL A 137 -12.90 21.35 -4.10
C VAL A 137 -12.65 21.03 -2.63
N GLU A 138 -13.41 20.09 -2.09
CA GLU A 138 -13.33 19.64 -0.70
C GLU A 138 -11.99 18.98 -0.38
N ALA A 139 -11.46 18.14 -1.27
CA ALA A 139 -10.14 17.52 -1.07
C ALA A 139 -9.03 18.59 -1.07
N ALA A 140 -9.03 19.50 -2.05
CA ALA A 140 -8.06 20.59 -2.11
C ALA A 140 -8.15 21.54 -0.89
N ALA A 141 -9.37 21.86 -0.45
CA ALA A 141 -9.60 22.67 0.75
C ALA A 141 -9.17 21.95 2.03
N CYS A 142 -9.39 20.63 2.13
CA CYS A 142 -8.89 19.81 3.24
C CYS A 142 -7.37 19.84 3.32
N MET A 143 -6.65 19.72 2.19
CA MET A 143 -5.18 19.81 2.18
C MET A 143 -4.69 21.16 2.72
N THR A 144 -5.38 22.26 2.38
CA THR A 144 -5.09 23.59 2.92
C THR A 144 -5.27 23.63 4.45
N GLU A 145 -6.35 23.04 4.98
CA GLU A 145 -6.58 22.97 6.43
C GLU A 145 -5.57 22.07 7.15
N VAL A 146 -5.15 20.97 6.53
CA VAL A 146 -4.06 20.11 7.02
C VAL A 146 -2.79 20.92 7.19
N ILE A 147 -2.38 21.70 6.17
CA ILE A 147 -1.17 22.52 6.26
C ILE A 147 -1.29 23.51 7.41
N LYS A 148 -2.40 24.27 7.48
CA LYS A 148 -2.61 25.25 8.57
C LYS A 148 -2.52 24.61 9.96
N ALA A 149 -3.10 23.42 10.13
CA ALA A 149 -3.09 22.72 11.41
C ALA A 149 -1.68 22.21 11.76
N VAL A 150 -0.94 21.66 10.79
CA VAL A 150 0.41 21.14 11.00
C VAL A 150 1.43 22.24 11.22
N THR A 151 1.28 23.38 10.55
CA THR A 151 2.20 24.52 10.65
C THR A 151 1.83 25.50 11.78
N ALA A 152 0.76 25.24 12.52
CA ALA A 152 0.41 26.07 13.67
C ALA A 152 1.46 25.93 14.79
N GLU A 153 1.78 27.05 15.45
CA GLU A 153 2.81 27.08 16.49
C GLU A 153 2.47 26.11 17.63
N GLY A 154 3.43 25.24 17.96
CA GLY A 154 3.26 24.24 19.03
C GLY A 154 2.24 23.14 18.73
N ALA A 155 1.75 23.00 17.48
CA ALA A 155 0.75 22.00 17.14
C ALA A 155 1.23 20.55 17.33
N TYR A 156 2.51 20.31 17.10
CA TYR A 156 3.11 18.98 17.14
C TYR A 156 4.49 18.98 17.80
N THR A 157 4.83 17.85 18.43
CA THR A 157 6.17 17.57 18.94
C THR A 157 7.12 17.20 17.81
N GLU A 158 8.44 17.31 18.02
CA GLU A 158 9.44 16.87 17.04
C GLU A 158 9.25 15.41 16.60
N ALA A 159 8.87 14.52 17.54
CA ALA A 159 8.59 13.12 17.23
C ALA A 159 7.39 12.95 16.27
N GLN A 160 6.38 13.80 16.38
CA GLN A 160 5.23 13.81 15.46
C GLN A 160 5.60 14.42 14.11
N PHE A 161 6.43 15.47 14.07
CA PHE A 161 6.96 15.99 12.81
C PHE A 161 7.79 14.94 12.07
N LYS A 162 8.69 14.22 12.76
CA LYS A 162 9.44 13.10 12.17
C LYS A 162 8.56 11.97 11.69
N LEU A 163 7.48 11.67 12.42
CA LEU A 163 6.48 10.70 11.95
C LEU A 163 5.86 11.16 10.63
N LEU A 164 5.37 12.40 10.56
CA LEU A 164 4.76 12.96 9.34
C LEU A 164 5.76 13.06 8.19
N GLN A 165 7.01 13.42 8.45
CA GLN A 165 8.08 13.44 7.46
C GLN A 165 8.36 12.07 6.85
N ALA A 166 8.21 10.98 7.60
CA ALA A 166 8.40 9.63 7.06
C ALA A 166 7.32 9.25 6.04
N LYS A 167 6.13 9.88 6.08
CA LYS A 167 5.04 9.72 5.10
C LYS A 167 4.36 11.08 4.86
N PRO A 168 5.02 11.99 4.12
CA PRO A 168 4.55 13.36 3.97
C PRO A 168 3.20 13.41 3.25
N ASP A 169 2.94 12.49 2.32
CA ASP A 169 1.70 12.50 1.57
C ASP A 169 0.50 11.93 2.35
N TYR A 170 0.72 11.25 3.49
CA TYR A 170 -0.34 10.52 4.20
C TYR A 170 -1.58 11.35 4.52
N LEU A 171 -1.38 12.58 5.02
CA LEU A 171 -2.50 13.45 5.39
C LEU A 171 -3.22 14.01 4.16
N PHE A 172 -2.52 14.20 3.05
CA PHE A 172 -3.13 14.61 1.79
C PHE A 172 -3.88 13.45 1.14
N ASP A 173 -3.31 12.24 1.15
CA ASP A 173 -4.00 11.02 0.72
C ASP A 173 -5.28 10.79 1.52
N ALA A 174 -5.24 10.99 2.85
CA ALA A 174 -6.43 10.93 3.70
C ALA A 174 -7.50 11.97 3.33
N CYS A 175 -7.11 13.17 2.89
CA CYS A 175 -8.05 14.15 2.33
C CYS A 175 -8.67 13.65 1.01
N VAL A 176 -7.87 13.05 0.13
CA VAL A 176 -8.35 12.49 -1.15
C VAL A 176 -9.31 11.33 -0.91
N ASP A 177 -8.93 10.36 -0.07
CA ASP A 177 -9.77 9.20 0.26
C ASP A 177 -11.12 9.62 0.82
N LYS A 178 -11.15 10.67 1.64
CA LYS A 178 -12.36 11.17 2.29
C LYS A 178 -13.25 12.01 1.37
N TYR A 179 -12.67 12.85 0.51
CA TYR A 179 -13.39 13.90 -0.22
C TYR A 179 -13.33 13.77 -1.75
N ALA A 180 -12.55 12.83 -2.27
CA ALA A 180 -12.41 12.54 -3.70
C ALA A 180 -12.19 11.02 -3.94
N PRO A 181 -13.05 10.14 -3.40
CA PRO A 181 -12.83 8.70 -3.49
C PRO A 181 -12.78 8.23 -4.94
N GLY A 182 -11.74 7.46 -5.29
CA GLY A 182 -11.52 6.91 -6.63
C GLY A 182 -10.74 7.79 -7.59
N LYS A 183 -10.13 8.88 -7.09
CA LYS A 183 -9.15 9.69 -7.83
C LYS A 183 -7.72 9.24 -7.57
#